data_AF-A0A920PN87-F1
#
_entry.id   AF-A0A920PN87-F1
#
_cell.length_a   1.000
_cell.length_b   1.000
_cell.length_c   1.000
_cell.angle_alpha   90.00
_cell.angle_beta   90.00
_cell.angle_gamma   90.00
#
_symmetry.space_group_name_H-M   'P 1'
#
loop_
_entity.id
_entity.type
_entity.pdbx_description
1 polymer ?
#
loop_
_entity_poly.entity_id
_entity_poly.type
_entity_poly.pdbx_seq_one_letter_code
_entity_poly.pdbx_strand_id
1 'polypeptide(L)' 'MPISDEQLDVPSPVSPDKLLSIRITPYGNEQRLLQAREVTLIRQLESVRQDFVANASHELRTPLTVIHGYLDL' A
#
# COMPACT_ATOMS: atom_id res chain seq x y z
N MET A 1 -23.98 -0.34 14.28
CA MET A 1 -23.15 -1.23 13.42
C MET A 1 -21.93 -0.45 13.00
N PRO A 2 -20.70 -1.00 13.07
CA PRO A 2 -19.54 -0.28 12.55
C PRO A 2 -19.70 -0.21 11.04
N ILE A 3 -19.69 1.01 10.52
CA ILE A 3 -19.76 1.29 9.09
C ILE A 3 -18.43 0.78 8.54
N SER A 4 -18.44 -0.28 7.74
CA SER A 4 -17.21 -0.76 7.10
C SER A 4 -16.62 0.40 6.32
N ASP A 5 -15.45 0.86 6.74
CA ASP A 5 -14.70 1.99 6.20
C ASP A 5 -14.02 1.57 4.88
N GLU A 6 -14.79 0.86 4.04
CA GLU A 6 -14.32 0.19 2.84
C GLU A 6 -14.00 1.25 1.80
N GLN A 7 -12.71 1.44 1.62
CA GLN A 7 -12.13 2.39 0.70
C GLN A 7 -11.69 1.61 -0.52
N LEU A 8 -12.19 2.01 -1.69
CA LEU A 8 -11.91 1.34 -2.96
C LEU A 8 -10.94 2.19 -3.77
N ASP A 9 -9.81 1.61 -4.12
CA ASP A 9 -8.82 2.22 -4.99
C ASP A 9 -9.15 1.88 -6.45
N VAL A 10 -9.38 2.91 -7.27
CA VAL A 10 -9.70 2.76 -8.70
C VAL A 10 -8.83 3.69 -9.54
N PRO A 11 -8.49 3.35 -10.79
CA PRO A 11 -7.86 4.30 -11.70
C PRO A 11 -8.79 5.49 -11.95
N SER A 12 -8.21 6.68 -12.11
CA SER A 12 -8.99 7.87 -12.45
C SER A 12 -9.57 7.73 -13.86
N PRO A 13 -10.87 8.02 -14.05
CA PRO A 13 -11.51 7.96 -15.37
C PRO A 13 -11.01 9.04 -16.34
N VAL A 14 -10.37 10.10 -15.83
CA VAL A 14 -9.84 11.23 -16.63
C VAL A 14 -8.34 11.09 -16.89
N SER A 15 -7.61 10.43 -15.99
CA SER A 15 -6.14 10.33 -16.05
C SER A 15 -5.73 8.92 -15.59
N PRO A 16 -5.58 7.95 -16.50
CA PRO A 16 -5.37 6.54 -16.15
C PRO A 16 -4.13 6.27 -15.29
N ASP A 17 -3.16 7.18 -15.30
CA ASP A 17 -1.94 7.18 -14.50
C ASP A 17 -2.18 7.53 -13.01
N LYS A 18 -3.34 8.09 -12.67
CA LYS A 18 -3.70 8.46 -11.31
C LYS A 18 -4.57 7.39 -10.65
N LEU A 19 -4.25 7.08 -9.40
CA LEU A 19 -5.08 6.22 -8.57
C LEU A 19 -5.94 7.06 -7.62
N LEU A 20 -7.25 6.82 -7.64
CA LEU A 20 -8.23 7.50 -6.81
C LEU A 20 -8.73 6.62 -5.69
N SER A 21 -8.60 7.22 -4.52
CA SER A 21 -9.05 6.84 -3.20
C SER A 21 -10.56 7.01 -2.98
N ILE A 22 -11.48 6.08 -3.28
CA ILE A 22 -12.92 6.33 -3.16
C ILE A 22 -13.48 5.80 -1.83
N ARG A 23 -14.21 6.65 -1.11
CA ARG A 23 -14.94 6.26 0.12
C ARG A 23 -16.31 6.94 0.18
N ILE A 24 -17.32 6.23 0.68
CA ILE A 24 -18.67 6.77 0.88
C ILE A 24 -19.08 6.68 2.35
N THR A 25 -19.15 7.81 3.03
CA THR A 25 -19.51 7.90 4.46
C THR A 25 -20.89 8.55 4.66
N PRO A 26 -21.65 8.17 5.70
CA PRO A 26 -22.88 8.89 6.06
C PRO A 26 -22.61 10.35 6.41
N TYR A 27 -23.49 11.25 5.98
CA TYR A 27 -23.40 12.68 6.26
C TYR A 27 -24.80 13.26 6.50
N GLY A 28 -25.11 13.66 7.73
CA GLY A 28 -26.42 14.22 8.07
C GLY A 28 -27.60 13.25 7.87
N ASN A 29 -28.81 13.80 7.79
CA ASN A 29 -30.05 13.02 7.64
C ASN A 29 -30.13 12.40 6.24
N GLU A 30 -29.91 11.08 6.18
CA GLU A 30 -30.02 10.23 4.98
C GLU A 30 -29.10 10.60 3.80
N GLN A 31 -28.13 11.50 3.98
CA GLN A 31 -27.17 11.83 2.93
C GLN A 31 -25.89 10.98 3.06
N ARG A 32 -25.19 10.85 1.93
CA ARG A 32 -23.92 10.14 1.82
C ARG A 32 -22.91 11.10 1.22
N LEU A 33 -21.75 11.22 1.84
CA LEU A 33 -20.61 11.96 1.32
C LEU A 33 -19.71 11.00 0.55
N LEU A 34 -19.51 11.26 -0.73
CA LEU A 34 -18.47 10.60 -1.52
C LEU A 34 -17.19 11.43 -1.43
N GLN A 35 -16.11 10.79 -1.02
CA GLN A 35 -14.76 11.35 -1.06
C GLN A 35 -13.94 10.61 -2.11
N ALA A 36 -13.26 11.37 -2.96
CA ALA A 36 -12.28 10.88 -3.91
C ALA A 36 -10.95 11.58 -3.65
N ARG A 37 -9.90 10.83 -3.33
CA ARG A 37 -8.56 11.38 -3.05
C ARG A 37 -7.53 10.77 -3.99
N GLU A 38 -6.71 11.57 -4.66
CA GLU A 38 -5.56 11.03 -5.38
C GLU A 38 -4.55 10.40 -4.40
N VAL A 39 -4.20 9.12 -4.59
CA VAL A 39 -3.29 8.34 -3.73
C VAL A 39 -2.08 7.78 -4.48
N THR A 40 -1.90 8.15 -5.75
CA THR A 40 -0.86 7.67 -6.66
C THR A 40 0.54 7.69 -6.01
N LEU A 41 0.95 8.84 -5.47
CA LEU A 41 2.28 9.01 -4.90
C LEU A 41 2.51 8.12 -3.67
N ILE A 42 1.52 8.01 -2.79
CA ILE A 42 1.63 7.20 -1.57
C ILE A 42 1.80 5.73 -1.96
N ARG A 43 0.98 5.24 -2.90
CA ARG A 43 1.07 3.87 -3.41
C ARG A 43 2.42 3.57 -4.08
N GLN A 44 2.95 4.54 -4.84
CA GLN A 44 4.26 4.38 -5.47
C GLN A 44 5.38 4.30 -4.42
N LEU A 45 5.34 5.13 -3.38
CA LEU A 45 6.31 5.09 -2.29
C LEU A 45 6.20 3.79 -1.47
N GLU A 46 4.99 3.27 -1.27
CA GLU A 46 4.78 1.96 -0.64
C GLU A 46 5.46 0.85 -1.43
N SER A 47 5.33 0.85 -2.77
CA SER A 47 5.99 -0.11 -3.65
C SER A 47 7.52 -0.01 -3.54
N VAL A 48 8.07 1.20 -3.65
CA VAL A 48 9.53 1.43 -3.53
C VAL A 48 10.05 0.93 -2.17
N ARG A 49 9.30 1.19 -1.10
CA ARG A 49 9.66 0.71 0.24
C ARG A 49 9.63 -0.82 0.32
N GLN A 50 8.62 -1.47 -0.25
CA GLN A 50 8.53 -2.93 -0.28
C GLN A 50 9.69 -3.55 -1.06
N ASP A 51 10.02 -3.00 -2.22
CA ASP A 51 11.14 -3.44 -3.05
C ASP A 51 12.47 -3.30 -2.32
N PHE A 52 12.69 -2.16 -1.64
CA PHE A 52 13.87 -1.96 -0.82
C PHE A 52 14.01 -3.01 0.29
N VAL A 53 12.94 -3.25 1.05
CA VAL A 53 12.94 -4.24 2.14
C VAL A 53 13.18 -5.65 1.60
N ALA A 54 12.56 -6.00 0.47
CA ALA A 54 12.77 -7.27 -0.18
C ALA A 54 14.24 -7.43 -0.59
N ASN A 55 14.83 -6.45 -1.27
CA ASN A 55 16.21 -6.49 -1.73
C ASN A 55 17.20 -6.63 -0.56
N ALA A 56 17.06 -5.78 0.46
CA ALA A 56 17.90 -5.85 1.65
C ALA A 56 17.79 -7.21 2.36
N SER A 57 16.59 -7.78 2.43
CA SER A 57 16.38 -9.11 3.04
C SER A 57 17.10 -10.22 2.26
N HIS A 58 17.06 -10.18 0.92
CA HIS A 58 17.75 -11.16 0.08
C HIS A 58 19.28 -11.01 0.20
N GLU A 59 19.79 -9.79 0.17
CA GLU A 59 21.23 -9.52 0.27
C GLU A 59 21.80 -9.86 1.64
N LEU A 60 21.02 -9.76 2.71
CA LEU A 60 21.45 -10.15 4.06
C LEU A 60 21.32 -11.66 4.31
N ARG A 61 20.34 -12.34 3.70
CA ARG A 61 20.12 -13.78 3.91
C ARG A 61 21.33 -14.61 3.49
N THR A 62 21.89 -14.34 2.31
CA THR A 62 23.05 -15.07 1.77
C THR A 62 24.32 -14.99 2.65
N PRO A 63 24.84 -13.80 3.01
CA PRO A 63 26.02 -13.69 3.87
C PRO A 63 25.77 -14.21 5.29
N LEU A 64 24.56 -14.04 5.85
CA LEU A 64 24.22 -14.60 7.15
C LEU A 64 24.23 -16.13 7.13
N THR A 65 23.72 -16.77 6.08
CA THR A 65 23.77 -18.23 5.93
C THR A 65 25.21 -18.73 5.83
N VAL A 66 26.09 -18.02 5.12
CA VAL A 66 27.52 -18.37 5.07
C VAL A 66 28.16 -18.29 6.45
N ILE A 67 27.93 -17.21 7.21
CA ILE A 67 28.47 -17.06 8.56
C ILE A 67 27.96 -18.15 9.51
N HIS A 68 26.66 -18.46 9.48
CA HIS A 68 26.10 -19.56 10.28
C HIS A 68 26.73 -20.91 9.90
N GLY A 69 26.91 -21.19 8.61
CA GLY A 69 27.58 -22.41 8.15
C GLY A 69 29.05 -22.55 8.61
N TYR A 70 29.76 -21.43 8.84
CA TYR A 70 31.11 -21.45 9.43
C TYR A 70 31.11 -21.69 10.95
N LEU A 71 30.03 -21.32 11.64
CA LEU A 71 29.90 -21.52 13.10
C LEU A 71 29.35 -22.91 13.46
N ASP A 72 28.69 -23.58 12.51
CA ASP A 72 28.17 -24.94 12.65
C ASP A 72 29.18 -26.05 12.24
N LEU A 73 30.41 -25.67 11.84
CA LEU A 73 31.56 -26.56 11.60
C LEU A 73 32.53 -26.57 12.78
#